data_AF-A0A4Z1IBU4-F1
#
_entry.id   AF-A0A4Z1IBU4-F1
#
_cell.length_a   1.000
_cell.length_b   1.000
_cell.length_c   1.000
_cell.angle_alpha   90.00
_cell.angle_beta   90.00
_cell.angle_gamma   90.00
#
_symmetry.space_group_name_H-M   'P 1'
#
loop_
_entity.id
_entity.type
_entity.pdbx_description
1 polymer ?
#
loop_
_entity_poly.entity_id
_entity_poly.type
_entity_poly.pdbx_seq_one_letter_code
_entity_poly.pdbx_strand_id
1 'polypeptide(L)'
;MYLRVENNFFRAITPPPQQGLPLPQEPHIPQGDLQRVLDIPPTSGTSESYIEQTNQDLAHVFRSKQRLELAGQELPELITKSSQFRQWLVNPVSRGLLIHGNGSTEPTSPLTFFCSLLIKNLVSMNRFRTVFFFCGSHTRSYDPYSGGISMIKSFLAILLLQDQFDLKFLSPDNIEQIKANNLEALRWLFKTLVQHLDRGVTLFCIIDGIDFYCDHRGPYFKDMELVVESCLELREATDMRATFKLLISWFSSTELSKFIKGDCFLDLTPGVRTGIEFSSS
;
A
#
# COMPACT_ATOMS: atom_id res chain seq x y z
N MET A 1 -66.68 -1.99 27.84
CA MET A 1 -66.79 -0.73 28.61
C MET A 1 -66.17 -0.95 29.99
N TYR A 2 -64.88 -0.59 30.13
CA TYR A 2 -64.15 -0.13 31.34
C TYR A 2 -62.64 -0.43 31.17
N LEU A 3 -61.96 0.49 30.51
CA LEU A 3 -60.51 0.73 30.54
C LEU A 3 -60.38 2.17 31.04
N ARG A 4 -59.67 2.41 32.15
CA ARG A 4 -58.99 3.68 32.54
C ARG A 4 -58.87 3.80 34.06
N VAL A 5 -57.99 3.03 34.71
CA VAL A 5 -57.43 3.51 36.00
C VAL A 5 -55.96 3.12 36.20
N GLU A 6 -55.45 2.03 35.65
CA GLU A 6 -54.14 1.51 36.12
C GLU A 6 -52.88 2.10 35.48
N ASN A 7 -52.97 2.98 34.48
CA ASN A 7 -51.77 3.49 33.80
C ASN A 7 -51.17 4.78 34.42
N ASN A 8 -51.81 5.35 35.44
CA ASN A 8 -51.35 6.60 36.05
C ASN A 8 -50.38 6.39 37.23
N PHE A 9 -50.38 5.21 37.86
CA PHE A 9 -49.51 4.97 39.01
C PHE A 9 -48.05 4.71 38.61
N PHE A 10 -47.82 4.09 37.44
CA PHE A 10 -46.47 3.76 36.97
C PHE A 10 -45.72 4.92 36.28
N ARG A 11 -46.41 6.02 35.94
CA ARG A 11 -45.76 7.22 35.37
C ARG A 11 -45.19 8.18 36.42
N ALA A 12 -45.56 8.02 37.69
CA ALA A 12 -45.15 8.94 38.76
C ALA A 12 -43.77 8.61 39.36
N ILE A 13 -43.16 7.47 39.00
CA ILE A 13 -41.89 6.98 39.56
C ILE A 13 -40.77 6.94 38.51
N THR A 14 -41.08 7.24 37.25
CA THR A 14 -40.05 7.34 36.21
C THR A 14 -39.51 8.77 36.22
N PRO A 15 -38.22 9.00 36.51
CA PRO A 15 -37.63 10.31 36.30
C PRO A 15 -37.87 10.71 34.84
N PRO A 16 -38.14 12.01 34.55
CA PRO A 16 -38.25 12.47 33.18
C PRO A 16 -37.01 12.00 32.42
N PRO A 17 -37.12 11.57 31.15
CA PRO A 17 -35.94 11.26 30.37
C PRO A 17 -35.06 12.50 30.44
N GLN A 18 -33.92 12.39 31.12
CA GLN A 18 -32.89 13.39 31.01
C GLN A 18 -32.62 13.43 29.51
N GLN A 19 -33.01 14.53 28.87
CA GLN A 19 -32.39 14.92 27.62
C GLN A 19 -30.93 15.07 27.99
N GLY A 20 -30.18 13.97 27.85
CA GLY A 20 -28.74 14.00 27.98
C GLY A 20 -28.30 15.13 27.07
N LEU A 21 -27.56 16.09 27.62
CA LEU A 21 -26.71 16.93 26.81
C LEU A 21 -26.09 16.02 25.74
N PRO A 22 -26.13 16.38 24.44
CA PRO A 22 -25.41 15.62 23.44
C PRO A 22 -24.02 15.38 24.01
N LEU A 23 -23.64 14.11 24.19
CA LEU A 23 -22.26 13.78 24.52
C LEU A 23 -21.40 14.61 23.58
N PRO A 24 -20.38 15.34 24.08
CA PRO A 24 -19.50 16.08 23.20
C PRO A 24 -19.07 15.11 22.10
N GLN A 25 -19.49 15.36 20.86
CA GLN A 25 -18.98 14.59 19.75
C GLN A 25 -17.49 14.86 19.78
N GLU A 26 -16.69 13.84 20.10
CA GLU A 26 -15.24 13.99 20.08
C GLU A 26 -14.88 14.55 18.69
N PRO A 27 -14.06 15.61 18.63
CA PRO A 27 -13.72 16.21 17.35
C PRO A 27 -12.97 15.16 16.52
N HIS A 28 -13.65 14.58 15.54
CA HIS A 28 -13.06 13.63 14.60
C HIS A 28 -12.47 14.40 13.43
N ILE A 29 -11.28 14.00 12.98
CA ILE A 29 -10.64 14.60 11.82
C ILE A 29 -11.36 14.17 10.53
N PRO A 30 -11.85 15.10 9.69
CA PRO A 30 -12.34 14.77 8.36
C PRO A 30 -11.24 14.14 7.49
N GLN A 31 -11.61 13.25 6.56
CA GLN A 31 -10.63 12.61 5.67
C GLN A 31 -9.79 13.62 4.88
N GLY A 32 -10.39 14.71 4.38
CA GLY A 32 -9.67 15.77 3.70
C GLY A 32 -8.67 16.53 4.58
N ASP A 33 -8.88 16.55 5.90
CA ASP A 33 -7.94 17.14 6.87
C ASP A 33 -6.77 16.18 7.12
N LEU A 34 -7.06 14.87 7.22
CA LEU A 34 -6.01 13.84 7.33
C LEU A 34 -5.13 13.81 6.07
N GLN A 35 -5.72 13.95 4.88
CA GLN A 35 -4.95 14.06 3.62
C GLN A 35 -4.00 15.26 3.65
N ARG A 36 -4.47 16.43 4.10
CA ARG A 36 -3.60 17.62 4.27
C ARG A 36 -2.49 17.42 5.28
N VAL A 37 -2.74 16.68 6.35
CA VAL A 37 -1.71 16.30 7.33
C VAL A 37 -0.64 15.40 6.68
N LEU A 38 -1.06 14.45 5.83
CA LEU A 38 -0.17 13.55 5.12
C LEU A 38 0.58 14.24 3.97
N ASP A 39 0.00 15.25 3.34
CA ASP A 39 0.62 15.94 2.19
C ASP A 39 1.86 16.78 2.51
N ILE A 40 2.25 16.90 3.79
CA ILE A 40 3.47 17.63 4.19
C ILE A 40 4.69 16.71 4.04
N PRO A 41 5.62 16.92 3.10
CA PRO A 41 6.78 16.05 2.96
C PRO A 41 7.74 16.18 4.16
N PRO A 42 8.59 15.17 4.47
CA PRO A 42 9.38 15.13 5.70
C PRO A 42 10.46 16.21 5.78
N THR A 43 10.96 16.70 4.64
CA THR A 43 12.13 17.60 4.57
C THR A 43 11.86 18.90 3.80
N SER A 44 10.65 19.14 3.30
CA SER A 44 10.32 20.34 2.54
C SER A 44 9.05 21.03 3.03
N GLY A 45 9.08 22.36 3.08
CA GLY A 45 7.88 23.20 3.21
C GLY A 45 7.16 23.41 1.88
N THR A 46 7.44 22.58 0.86
CA THR A 46 6.83 22.66 -0.47
C THR A 46 5.46 21.98 -0.46
N SER A 47 4.50 22.60 -1.12
CA SER A 47 3.08 22.23 -1.11
C SER A 47 2.69 21.27 -2.23
N GLU A 48 3.58 20.39 -2.68
CA GLU A 48 3.27 19.39 -3.70
C GLU A 48 2.73 18.13 -3.00
N SER A 49 1.60 17.62 -3.49
CA SER A 49 0.91 16.47 -2.87
C SER A 49 1.59 15.16 -3.24
N TYR A 50 1.58 14.19 -2.33
CA TYR A 50 2.02 12.81 -2.62
C TYR A 50 1.25 12.20 -3.80
N ILE A 51 -0.01 12.58 -4.00
CA ILE A 51 -0.82 12.16 -5.15
C ILE A 51 -0.25 12.73 -6.45
N GLU A 52 0.06 14.01 -6.47
CA GLU A 52 0.62 14.68 -7.65
C GLU A 52 1.97 14.08 -8.01
N GLN A 53 2.85 13.90 -7.02
CA GLN A 53 4.15 13.27 -7.24
C GLN A 53 4.01 11.84 -7.78
N THR A 54 3.18 11.01 -7.15
CA THR A 54 2.92 9.63 -7.60
C THR A 54 2.44 9.58 -9.05
N ASN A 55 1.55 10.51 -9.44
CA ASN A 55 1.07 10.62 -10.82
C ASN A 55 2.17 11.05 -11.79
N GLN A 56 3.07 11.96 -11.36
CA GLN A 56 4.22 12.38 -12.14
C GLN A 56 5.21 11.23 -12.36
N ASP A 57 5.44 10.39 -11.35
CA ASP A 57 6.30 9.20 -11.45
C ASP A 57 5.74 8.21 -12.47
N LEU A 58 4.44 7.89 -12.36
CA LEU A 58 3.79 7.00 -13.31
C LEU A 58 3.84 7.56 -14.75
N ALA A 59 3.59 8.87 -14.90
CA ALA A 59 3.70 9.55 -16.19
C ALA A 59 5.15 9.56 -16.74
N HIS A 60 6.15 9.67 -15.87
CA HIS A 60 7.56 9.61 -16.25
C HIS A 60 7.92 8.27 -16.89
N VAL A 61 7.46 7.16 -16.30
CA VAL A 61 7.67 5.83 -16.87
C VAL A 61 7.04 5.72 -18.26
N PHE A 62 5.80 6.20 -18.43
CA PHE A 62 5.13 6.17 -19.73
C PHE A 62 5.76 7.06 -20.80
N ARG A 63 6.41 8.18 -20.43
CA ARG A 63 7.19 8.99 -21.39
C ARG A 63 8.38 8.23 -21.96
N SER A 64 8.94 7.29 -21.19
CA SER A 64 10.04 6.41 -21.60
C SER A 64 9.59 5.14 -22.33
N LYS A 65 8.28 4.97 -22.59
CA LYS A 65 7.67 3.73 -23.13
C LYS A 65 8.46 3.12 -24.28
N GLN A 66 8.70 3.86 -25.36
CA GLN A 66 9.34 3.31 -26.57
C GLN A 66 10.73 2.73 -26.28
N ARG A 67 11.53 3.43 -25.46
CA ARG A 67 12.87 2.97 -25.06
C ARG A 67 12.79 1.70 -24.21
N LEU A 68 11.85 1.65 -23.27
CA LEU A 68 11.69 0.53 -22.33
C LEU A 68 11.11 -0.71 -23.02
N GLU A 69 10.18 -0.52 -23.96
CA GLU A 69 9.65 -1.60 -24.80
C GLU A 69 10.77 -2.23 -25.62
N LEU A 70 11.64 -1.43 -26.24
CA LEU A 70 12.79 -1.95 -26.99
C LEU A 70 13.80 -2.68 -26.08
N ALA A 71 14.04 -2.17 -24.87
CA ALA A 71 15.00 -2.75 -23.93
C ALA A 71 14.52 -4.05 -23.26
N GLY A 72 13.22 -4.34 -23.26
CA GLY A 72 12.65 -5.53 -22.64
C GLY A 72 11.47 -6.11 -23.40
N GLN A 73 11.60 -6.22 -24.73
CA GLN A 73 10.51 -6.61 -25.66
C GLN A 73 9.73 -7.86 -25.23
N GLU A 74 10.36 -8.79 -24.52
CA GLU A 74 9.74 -10.06 -24.09
C GLU A 74 9.35 -10.08 -22.60
N LEU A 75 9.77 -9.09 -21.81
CA LEU A 75 9.65 -9.13 -20.35
C LEU A 75 8.18 -9.17 -19.88
N PRO A 76 7.27 -8.31 -20.37
CA PRO A 76 5.86 -8.38 -19.97
C PRO A 76 5.21 -9.71 -20.35
N GLU A 77 5.55 -10.26 -21.51
CA GLU A 77 5.01 -11.54 -21.98
C GLU A 77 5.53 -12.70 -21.13
N LEU A 78 6.82 -12.70 -20.80
CA LEU A 78 7.44 -13.69 -19.92
C LEU A 78 6.79 -13.69 -18.53
N ILE A 79 6.62 -12.50 -17.92
CA ILE A 79 6.00 -12.38 -16.59
C ILE A 79 4.55 -12.85 -16.63
N THR A 80 3.75 -12.37 -17.59
CA THR A 80 2.32 -12.72 -17.69
C THR A 80 2.06 -14.19 -18.06
N LYS A 81 3.02 -14.86 -18.71
CA LYS A 81 2.96 -16.31 -18.97
C LYS A 81 3.42 -17.17 -17.79
N SER A 82 4.19 -16.62 -16.85
CA SER A 82 4.67 -17.38 -15.70
C SER A 82 3.53 -17.89 -14.81
N SER A 83 3.67 -19.11 -14.29
CA SER A 83 2.68 -19.69 -13.38
C SER A 83 2.65 -18.92 -12.06
N GLN A 84 3.79 -18.42 -11.59
CA GLN A 84 3.96 -17.65 -10.36
C GLN A 84 3.15 -16.36 -10.40
N PHE A 85 3.29 -15.57 -11.47
CA PHE A 85 2.51 -14.33 -11.63
C PHE A 85 1.01 -14.62 -11.73
N ARG A 86 0.63 -15.60 -12.55
CA ARG A 86 -0.79 -15.98 -12.73
C ARG A 86 -1.41 -16.43 -11.41
N GLN A 87 -0.75 -17.32 -10.68
CA GLN A 87 -1.20 -17.79 -9.37
C GLN A 87 -1.31 -16.65 -8.38
N TRP A 88 -0.30 -15.77 -8.29
CA TRP A 88 -0.38 -14.60 -7.42
C TRP A 88 -1.58 -13.71 -7.74
N LEU A 89 -1.79 -13.41 -9.04
CA LEU A 89 -2.82 -12.50 -9.51
C LEU A 89 -4.24 -13.03 -9.26
N VAL A 90 -4.50 -14.31 -9.54
CA VAL A 90 -5.88 -14.87 -9.47
C VAL A 90 -6.24 -15.50 -8.12
N ASN A 91 -5.26 -15.74 -7.24
CA ASN A 91 -5.53 -16.40 -5.96
C ASN A 91 -6.44 -15.52 -5.08
N PRO A 92 -7.51 -16.05 -4.47
CA PRO A 92 -8.39 -15.25 -3.61
C PRO A 92 -7.77 -14.88 -2.25
N VAL A 93 -6.69 -15.54 -1.84
CA VAL A 93 -5.98 -15.33 -0.58
C VAL A 93 -4.86 -14.31 -0.74
N SER A 94 -4.60 -13.55 0.33
CA SER A 94 -3.48 -12.61 0.41
C SER A 94 -2.15 -13.30 0.13
N ARG A 95 -1.30 -12.67 -0.70
CA ARG A 95 -0.03 -13.28 -1.15
C ARG A 95 0.96 -12.24 -1.66
N GLY A 96 2.25 -12.50 -1.46
CA GLY A 96 3.35 -11.77 -2.08
C GLY A 96 3.81 -12.40 -3.39
N LEU A 97 4.20 -11.56 -4.33
CA LEU A 97 4.98 -11.92 -5.50
C LEU A 97 6.26 -11.11 -5.50
N LEU A 98 7.33 -11.85 -5.68
CA LEU A 98 8.67 -11.35 -5.77
C LEU A 98 9.17 -11.52 -7.19
N ILE A 99 9.50 -10.40 -7.84
CA ILE A 99 10.04 -10.40 -9.20
C ILE A 99 11.48 -9.92 -9.16
N HIS A 100 12.40 -10.86 -9.38
CA HIS A 100 13.81 -10.59 -9.54
C HIS A 100 14.17 -10.52 -11.02
N GLY A 101 14.88 -9.47 -11.44
CA GLY A 101 15.68 -9.54 -12.66
C GLY A 101 15.71 -8.28 -13.50
N ASN A 102 16.13 -8.47 -14.76
CA ASN A 102 16.49 -7.46 -15.76
C ASN A 102 17.87 -6.78 -15.57
N GLY A 103 18.55 -6.94 -14.43
CA GLY A 103 19.96 -6.55 -14.23
C GLY A 103 20.28 -5.06 -14.46
N SER A 104 19.24 -4.23 -14.58
CA SER A 104 19.37 -2.82 -14.88
C SER A 104 19.42 -2.05 -13.56
N THR A 105 20.52 -1.34 -13.34
CA THR A 105 20.68 -0.40 -12.22
C THR A 105 20.04 0.96 -12.51
N GLU A 106 19.36 1.10 -13.65
CA GLU A 106 18.72 2.35 -14.04
C GLU A 106 17.46 2.59 -13.20
N PRO A 107 17.21 3.84 -12.77
CA PRO A 107 15.97 4.23 -12.07
C PRO A 107 14.67 3.83 -12.75
N THR A 108 14.69 3.68 -14.08
CA THR A 108 13.54 3.23 -14.87
C THR A 108 13.98 2.10 -15.79
N SER A 109 13.46 0.92 -15.52
CA SER A 109 13.78 -0.32 -16.24
C SER A 109 12.56 -0.88 -17.00
N PRO A 110 12.76 -1.85 -17.91
CA PRO A 110 11.67 -2.67 -18.43
C PRO A 110 10.75 -3.27 -17.35
N LEU A 111 11.28 -3.63 -16.17
CA LEU A 111 10.47 -4.14 -15.06
C LEU A 111 9.60 -3.03 -14.45
N THR A 112 10.16 -1.83 -14.28
CA THR A 112 9.39 -0.62 -13.92
C THR A 112 8.27 -0.34 -14.91
N PHE A 113 8.54 -0.51 -16.21
CA PHE A 113 7.51 -0.38 -17.24
C PHE A 113 6.41 -1.43 -17.10
N PHE A 114 6.77 -2.70 -16.86
CA PHE A 114 5.80 -3.75 -16.57
C PHE A 114 4.93 -3.40 -15.35
N CYS A 115 5.53 -2.98 -14.23
CA CYS A 115 4.80 -2.51 -13.05
C CYS A 115 3.84 -1.36 -13.40
N SER A 116 4.27 -0.39 -14.21
CA SER A 116 3.41 0.73 -14.64
C SER A 116 2.20 0.28 -15.49
N LEU A 117 2.39 -0.72 -16.36
CA LEU A 117 1.29 -1.33 -17.12
C LEU A 117 0.33 -2.08 -16.20
N LEU A 118 0.85 -2.83 -15.23
CA LEU A 118 0.03 -3.53 -14.25
C LEU A 118 -0.81 -2.54 -13.44
N ILE A 119 -0.19 -1.51 -12.87
CA ILE A 119 -0.87 -0.44 -12.12
C ILE A 119 -2.00 0.18 -12.96
N LYS A 120 -1.71 0.57 -14.20
CA LYS A 120 -2.70 1.17 -15.10
C LYS A 120 -3.92 0.27 -15.34
N ASN A 121 -3.69 -1.04 -15.51
CA ASN A 121 -4.77 -1.99 -15.69
C ASN A 121 -5.57 -2.21 -14.39
N LEU A 122 -4.90 -2.30 -13.24
CA LEU A 122 -5.56 -2.51 -11.95
C LEU A 122 -6.44 -1.33 -11.54
N VAL A 123 -5.93 -0.10 -11.68
CA VAL A 123 -6.67 1.14 -11.35
C VAL A 123 -7.94 1.30 -12.19
N SER A 124 -8.01 0.69 -13.37
CA SER A 124 -9.22 0.73 -14.20
C SER A 124 -10.37 -0.15 -13.68
N MET A 125 -10.11 -1.00 -12.68
CA MET A 125 -11.08 -1.97 -12.15
C MET A 125 -11.62 -1.51 -10.80
N ASN A 126 -12.94 -1.29 -10.71
CA ASN A 126 -13.60 -0.75 -9.51
C ASN A 126 -13.38 -1.57 -8.22
N ARG A 127 -13.21 -2.89 -8.33
CA ARG A 127 -12.98 -3.78 -7.19
C ARG A 127 -11.55 -3.79 -6.67
N PHE A 128 -10.64 -3.15 -7.40
CA PHE A 128 -9.23 -3.10 -7.04
C PHE A 128 -8.90 -1.73 -6.46
N ARG A 129 -8.08 -1.78 -5.43
CA ARG A 129 -7.33 -0.63 -4.90
C ARG A 129 -5.88 -0.89 -5.24
N THR A 130 -5.14 0.15 -5.59
CA THR A 130 -3.75 -0.01 -5.99
C THR A 130 -2.95 1.14 -5.41
N VAL A 131 -2.07 0.80 -4.47
CA VAL A 131 -1.05 1.68 -3.94
C VAL A 131 0.29 1.25 -4.51
N PHE A 132 1.15 2.22 -4.83
CA PHE A 132 2.42 1.91 -5.46
C PHE A 132 3.48 2.95 -5.13
N PHE A 133 4.74 2.56 -5.27
CA PHE A 133 5.89 3.43 -5.10
C PHE A 133 7.02 2.99 -6.02
N PHE A 134 7.59 3.93 -6.77
CA PHE A 134 8.73 3.70 -7.65
C PHE A 134 10.01 4.16 -6.96
N CYS A 135 10.73 3.25 -6.31
CA CYS A 135 11.93 3.61 -5.53
C CYS A 135 12.99 4.30 -6.39
N GLY A 136 13.12 3.91 -7.67
CA GLY A 136 14.05 4.53 -8.61
C GLY A 136 13.78 6.01 -8.88
N SER A 137 12.51 6.44 -8.83
CA SER A 137 12.13 7.86 -9.01
C SER A 137 12.66 8.75 -7.90
N HIS A 138 12.91 8.17 -6.72
CA HIS A 138 13.24 8.90 -5.49
C HIS A 138 14.62 8.51 -4.94
N THR A 139 15.64 8.72 -5.78
CA THR A 139 17.05 8.38 -5.50
C THR A 139 17.94 9.61 -5.33
N ARG A 140 17.44 10.81 -5.63
CA ARG A 140 18.23 12.04 -5.58
C ARG A 140 18.50 12.44 -4.13
N SER A 141 19.69 12.98 -3.88
CA SER A 141 20.00 13.61 -2.60
C SER A 141 18.98 14.70 -2.30
N TYR A 142 18.46 14.71 -1.07
CA TYR A 142 17.46 15.68 -0.60
C TYR A 142 16.11 15.65 -1.33
N ASP A 143 15.78 14.59 -2.07
CA ASP A 143 14.42 14.41 -2.57
C ASP A 143 13.46 14.17 -1.38
N PRO A 144 12.49 15.07 -1.15
CA PRO A 144 11.56 14.96 -0.03
C PRO A 144 10.64 13.73 -0.10
N TYR A 145 10.52 13.11 -1.27
CA TYR A 145 9.69 11.92 -1.48
C TYR A 145 10.48 10.61 -1.37
N SER A 146 11.71 10.65 -0.84
CA SER A 146 12.55 9.46 -0.66
C SER A 146 12.29 8.71 0.66
N GLY A 147 12.56 7.40 0.63
CA GLY A 147 12.64 6.55 1.81
C GLY A 147 11.31 5.98 2.31
N GLY A 148 11.37 5.21 3.40
CA GLY A 148 10.21 4.47 3.93
C GLY A 148 9.06 5.37 4.38
N ILE A 149 9.35 6.49 5.05
CA ILE A 149 8.32 7.46 5.45
C ILE A 149 7.54 7.96 4.24
N SER A 150 8.24 8.41 3.18
CA SER A 150 7.56 8.89 1.98
C SER A 150 6.84 7.77 1.23
N MET A 151 7.40 6.56 1.20
CA MET A 151 6.74 5.38 0.63
C MET A 151 5.39 5.08 1.29
N ILE A 152 5.33 5.02 2.62
CA ILE A 152 4.07 4.73 3.31
C ILE A 152 3.08 5.89 3.22
N LYS A 153 3.57 7.13 3.17
CA LYS A 153 2.71 8.31 2.95
C LYS A 153 2.12 8.32 1.54
N SER A 154 2.86 7.91 0.52
CA SER A 154 2.30 7.67 -0.83
C SER A 154 1.20 6.62 -0.78
N PHE A 155 1.40 5.50 -0.08
CA PHE A 155 0.35 4.48 0.04
C PHE A 155 -0.91 5.01 0.72
N LEU A 156 -0.75 5.73 1.83
CA LEU A 156 -1.86 6.34 2.56
C LEU A 156 -2.60 7.37 1.71
N ALA A 157 -1.88 8.26 1.03
CA ALA A 157 -2.47 9.28 0.18
C ALA A 157 -3.31 8.63 -0.94
N ILE A 158 -2.75 7.65 -1.66
CA ILE A 158 -3.44 6.94 -2.74
C ILE A 158 -4.66 6.18 -2.20
N LEU A 159 -4.53 5.52 -1.05
CA LEU A 159 -5.63 4.75 -0.45
C LEU A 159 -6.80 5.66 -0.04
N LEU A 160 -6.50 6.79 0.61
CA LEU A 160 -7.49 7.81 0.99
C LEU A 160 -8.11 8.53 -0.22
N LEU A 161 -7.46 8.48 -1.39
CA LEU A 161 -8.06 8.98 -2.63
C LEU A 161 -9.04 7.97 -3.23
N GLN A 162 -8.74 6.67 -3.13
CA GLN A 162 -9.52 5.61 -3.76
C GLN A 162 -10.71 5.14 -2.93
N ASP A 163 -10.73 5.43 -1.62
CA ASP A 163 -11.78 4.96 -0.71
C ASP A 163 -12.20 6.02 0.33
N GLN A 164 -13.33 5.77 1.01
CA GLN A 164 -13.87 6.64 2.06
C GLN A 164 -13.88 5.90 3.39
N PHE A 165 -13.15 6.43 4.38
CA PHE A 165 -12.97 5.79 5.67
C PHE A 165 -13.70 6.53 6.79
N ASP A 166 -14.26 5.78 7.75
CA ASP A 166 -14.69 6.34 9.03
C ASP A 166 -13.46 6.49 9.95
N LEU A 167 -12.99 7.72 10.12
CA LEU A 167 -11.76 8.05 10.84
C LEU A 167 -11.96 8.26 12.35
N LYS A 168 -13.10 7.87 12.91
CA LYS A 168 -13.39 8.01 14.36
C LYS A 168 -12.41 7.29 15.27
N PHE A 169 -11.68 6.29 14.76
CA PHE A 169 -10.66 5.57 15.52
C PHE A 169 -9.39 6.40 15.76
N LEU A 170 -9.22 7.54 15.09
CA LEU A 170 -8.06 8.41 15.27
C LEU A 170 -8.24 9.29 16.52
N SER A 171 -7.36 9.08 17.50
CA SER A 171 -7.23 10.00 18.62
C SER A 171 -6.39 11.25 18.25
N PRO A 172 -6.50 12.35 19.01
CA PRO A 172 -5.65 13.52 18.81
C PRO A 172 -4.16 13.21 18.87
N ASP A 173 -3.73 12.29 19.75
CA ASP A 173 -2.33 11.85 19.84
C ASP A 173 -1.88 11.14 18.55
N ASN A 174 -2.72 10.27 17.97
CA ASN A 174 -2.39 9.63 16.70
C ASN A 174 -2.17 10.68 15.59
N ILE A 175 -3.02 11.70 15.53
CA ILE A 175 -2.92 12.77 14.52
C ILE A 175 -1.61 13.55 14.69
N GLU A 176 -1.21 13.88 15.92
CA GLU A 176 0.04 14.59 16.17
C GLU A 176 1.26 13.72 15.82
N GLN A 177 1.23 12.42 16.12
CA GLN A 177 2.29 11.49 15.70
C GLN A 177 2.37 11.37 14.16
N ILE A 178 1.23 11.30 13.47
CA ILE A 178 1.18 11.30 12.00
C ILE A 178 1.76 12.60 11.43
N LYS A 179 1.38 13.77 11.98
CA LYS A 179 1.95 15.07 11.59
C LYS A 179 3.46 15.14 11.80
N ALA A 180 3.96 14.52 12.87
CA ALA A 180 5.39 14.43 13.16
C ALA A 180 6.14 13.43 12.26
N ASN A 181 5.48 12.83 11.26
CA ASN A 181 6.03 11.78 10.41
C ASN A 181 6.55 10.57 11.21
N ASN A 182 5.92 10.27 12.35
CA ASN A 182 6.26 9.10 13.14
C ASN A 182 5.93 7.83 12.34
N LEU A 183 6.96 7.07 11.98
CA LEU A 183 6.81 5.90 11.12
C LEU A 183 5.89 4.84 11.73
N GLU A 184 5.95 4.59 13.04
CA GLU A 184 5.07 3.62 13.69
C GLU A 184 3.60 4.03 13.63
N ALA A 185 3.32 5.33 13.80
CA ALA A 185 1.96 5.85 13.65
C ALA A 185 1.46 5.73 12.21
N LEU A 186 2.32 5.97 11.22
CA LEU A 186 1.99 5.80 9.80
C LEU A 186 1.76 4.31 9.43
N ARG A 187 2.59 3.40 9.97
CA ARG A 187 2.45 1.95 9.80
C ARG A 187 1.13 1.45 10.39
N TRP A 188 0.84 1.86 11.62
CA TRP A 188 -0.41 1.54 12.28
C TRP A 188 -1.62 2.08 11.50
N LEU A 189 -1.56 3.33 11.02
CA LEU A 189 -2.63 3.91 10.22
C LEU A 189 -2.84 3.11 8.93
N PHE A 190 -1.77 2.78 8.21
CA PHE A 190 -1.85 2.01 6.97
C PHE A 190 -2.52 0.66 7.21
N LYS A 191 -2.04 -0.10 8.21
CA LYS A 191 -2.65 -1.39 8.57
C LYS A 191 -4.13 -1.25 8.92
N THR A 192 -4.47 -0.25 9.73
CA THR A 192 -5.84 0.01 10.16
C THR A 192 -6.75 0.32 8.97
N LEU A 193 -6.33 1.22 8.05
CA LEU A 193 -7.13 1.52 6.87
C LEU A 193 -7.33 0.29 5.98
N VAL A 194 -6.29 -0.52 5.77
CA VAL A 194 -6.39 -1.76 4.97
C VAL A 194 -7.37 -2.75 5.60
N GLN A 195 -7.38 -2.90 6.94
CA GLN A 195 -8.33 -3.76 7.65
C GLN A 195 -9.79 -3.29 7.53
N HIS A 196 -10.01 -1.98 7.34
CA HIS A 196 -11.34 -1.39 7.17
C HIS A 196 -11.86 -1.41 5.73
N LEU A 197 -11.07 -1.88 4.76
CA LEU A 197 -11.54 -2.04 3.39
C LEU A 197 -12.72 -3.02 3.30
N ASP A 198 -13.62 -2.73 2.36
CA ASP A 198 -14.82 -3.51 2.15
C ASP A 198 -14.53 -4.95 1.72
N ARG A 199 -15.46 -5.85 2.09
CA ARG A 199 -15.39 -7.25 1.66
C ARG A 199 -15.45 -7.33 0.13
N GLY A 200 -14.54 -8.11 -0.45
CA GLY A 200 -14.47 -8.33 -1.89
C GLY A 200 -13.60 -7.31 -2.64
N VAL A 201 -13.06 -6.31 -1.94
CA VAL A 201 -11.97 -5.49 -2.46
C VAL A 201 -10.67 -6.30 -2.47
N THR A 202 -9.85 -6.10 -3.50
CA THR A 202 -8.46 -6.55 -3.49
C THR A 202 -7.55 -5.32 -3.52
N LEU A 203 -6.70 -5.18 -2.51
CA LEU A 203 -5.67 -4.16 -2.46
C LEU A 203 -4.37 -4.72 -3.04
N PHE A 204 -3.92 -4.12 -4.14
CA PHE A 204 -2.58 -4.33 -4.69
C PHE A 204 -1.62 -3.28 -4.13
N CYS A 205 -0.52 -3.75 -3.54
CA CYS A 205 0.60 -2.93 -3.10
C CYS A 205 1.82 -3.27 -3.96
N ILE A 206 2.29 -2.31 -4.74
CA ILE A 206 3.37 -2.50 -5.73
C ILE A 206 4.57 -1.64 -5.35
N ILE A 207 5.68 -2.27 -4.99
CA ILE A 207 6.94 -1.62 -4.65
C ILE A 207 7.95 -1.95 -5.75
N ASP A 208 8.30 -0.96 -6.56
CA ASP A 208 9.18 -1.16 -7.70
C ASP A 208 10.62 -0.69 -7.41
N GLY A 209 11.60 -1.55 -7.68
CA GLY A 209 13.02 -1.21 -7.60
C GLY A 209 13.55 -1.09 -6.17
N ILE A 210 13.16 -1.98 -5.27
CA ILE A 210 13.47 -1.85 -3.84
C ILE A 210 14.98 -1.81 -3.52
N ASP A 211 15.86 -2.30 -4.40
CA ASP A 211 17.32 -2.25 -4.20
C ASP A 211 17.85 -0.83 -3.98
N PHE A 212 17.17 0.19 -4.53
CA PHE A 212 17.57 1.59 -4.33
C PHE A 212 17.59 2.01 -2.85
N TYR A 213 16.89 1.28 -1.98
CA TYR A 213 16.87 1.48 -0.53
C TYR A 213 17.47 0.31 0.27
N CYS A 214 18.12 -0.66 -0.38
CA CYS A 214 18.64 -1.87 0.27
C CYS A 214 20.08 -1.76 0.81
N ASP A 215 20.75 -0.61 0.67
CA ASP A 215 22.05 -0.41 1.33
C ASP A 215 21.85 -0.32 2.84
N HIS A 216 22.30 -1.33 3.58
CA HIS A 216 22.18 -1.39 5.05
C HIS A 216 22.88 -0.24 5.80
N ARG A 217 23.76 0.52 5.12
CA ARG A 217 24.39 1.73 5.63
C ARG A 217 23.72 3.00 5.13
N GLY A 218 22.79 2.85 4.20
CA GLY A 218 22.02 3.93 3.61
C GLY A 218 20.98 4.48 4.59
N PRO A 219 20.62 5.77 4.46
CA PRO A 219 19.72 6.44 5.39
C PRO A 219 18.28 5.89 5.35
N TYR A 220 17.89 5.21 4.28
CA TYR A 220 16.51 4.77 4.05
C TYR A 220 16.25 3.31 4.38
N PHE A 221 17.29 2.51 4.64
CA PHE A 221 17.16 1.06 4.79
C PHE A 221 16.23 0.68 5.93
N LYS A 222 16.42 1.28 7.11
CA LYS A 222 15.64 0.89 8.29
C LYS A 222 14.17 1.24 8.13
N ASP A 223 13.87 2.43 7.63
CA ASP A 223 12.48 2.87 7.42
C ASP A 223 11.80 2.03 6.33
N MET A 224 12.51 1.75 5.23
CA MET A 224 12.01 0.89 4.16
C MET A 224 11.72 -0.53 4.67
N GLU A 225 12.63 -1.11 5.47
CA GLU A 225 12.47 -2.44 6.07
C GLU A 225 11.17 -2.52 6.89
N LEU A 226 10.88 -1.50 7.71
CA LEU A 226 9.66 -1.44 8.53
C LEU A 226 8.38 -1.29 7.69
N VAL A 227 8.45 -0.62 6.54
CA VAL A 227 7.31 -0.53 5.60
C VAL A 227 7.07 -1.88 4.92
N VAL A 228 8.13 -2.54 4.44
CA VAL A 228 8.02 -3.89 3.86
C VAL A 228 7.50 -4.88 4.90
N GLU A 229 7.98 -4.82 6.15
CA GLU A 229 7.46 -5.62 7.26
C GLU A 229 5.95 -5.42 7.44
N SER A 230 5.47 -4.16 7.39
CA SER A 230 4.03 -3.87 7.47
C SER A 230 3.22 -4.54 6.37
N CYS A 231 3.75 -4.55 5.14
CA CYS A 231 3.10 -5.21 4.01
C CYS A 231 3.09 -6.74 4.17
N LEU A 232 4.16 -7.32 4.72
CA LEU A 232 4.23 -8.76 5.01
C LEU A 232 3.28 -9.15 6.14
N GLU A 233 3.14 -8.33 7.18
CA GLU A 233 2.15 -8.55 8.23
C GLU A 233 0.72 -8.52 7.68
N LEU A 234 0.40 -7.57 6.79
CA LEU A 234 -0.90 -7.53 6.10
C LEU A 234 -1.12 -8.76 5.22
N ARG A 235 -0.07 -9.27 4.56
CA ARG A 235 -0.17 -10.52 3.79
C ARG A 235 -0.59 -11.69 4.67
N GLU A 236 -0.04 -11.79 5.88
CA GLU A 236 -0.30 -12.90 6.82
C GLU A 236 -1.54 -12.70 7.70
N ALA A 237 -2.13 -11.51 7.70
CA ALA A 237 -3.29 -11.19 8.52
C ALA A 237 -4.52 -12.03 8.13
N THR A 238 -5.09 -12.72 9.12
CA THR A 238 -6.26 -13.60 8.94
C THR A 238 -7.60 -12.90 9.19
N ASP A 239 -7.57 -11.70 9.77
CA ASP A 239 -8.74 -10.92 10.19
C ASP A 239 -9.18 -9.87 9.16
N MET A 240 -8.54 -9.82 7.99
CA MET A 240 -8.87 -8.88 6.92
C MET A 240 -10.12 -9.29 6.15
N ARG A 241 -10.92 -8.29 5.78
CA ARG A 241 -12.09 -8.45 4.89
C ARG A 241 -11.73 -8.39 3.41
N ALA A 242 -10.66 -7.66 3.09
CA ALA A 242 -10.11 -7.51 1.75
C ALA A 242 -8.94 -8.46 1.52
N THR A 243 -8.70 -8.81 0.25
CA THR A 243 -7.51 -9.57 -0.14
C THR A 243 -6.33 -8.62 -0.34
N PHE A 244 -5.16 -8.93 0.23
CA PHE A 244 -3.95 -8.12 0.06
C PHE A 244 -2.93 -8.78 -0.88
N LYS A 245 -2.52 -8.06 -1.92
CA LYS A 245 -1.59 -8.53 -2.95
C LYS A 245 -0.35 -7.66 -2.95
N LEU A 246 0.77 -8.21 -2.48
CA LEU A 246 2.05 -7.52 -2.49
C LEU A 246 2.84 -7.92 -3.75
N LEU A 247 3.39 -6.95 -4.46
CA LEU A 247 4.42 -7.17 -5.48
C LEU A 247 5.64 -6.35 -5.12
N ILE A 248 6.80 -6.98 -5.02
CA ILE A 248 8.08 -6.28 -4.87
C ILE A 248 8.98 -6.66 -6.04
N SER A 249 9.49 -5.64 -6.73
CA SER A 249 10.43 -5.78 -7.84
C SER A 249 11.84 -5.36 -7.42
N TRP A 250 12.86 -6.08 -7.87
CA TRP A 250 14.27 -5.78 -7.56
C TRP A 250 15.21 -6.38 -8.63
N PHE A 251 16.44 -5.86 -8.70
CA PHE A 251 17.38 -6.09 -9.80
C PHE A 251 18.73 -6.70 -9.40
N SER A 252 19.12 -6.74 -8.11
CA SER A 252 20.46 -7.29 -7.75
C SER A 252 20.62 -7.94 -6.36
N SER A 253 19.84 -7.55 -5.34
CA SER A 253 20.14 -7.96 -3.97
C SER A 253 19.53 -9.31 -3.57
N THR A 254 20.35 -10.18 -2.97
CA THR A 254 19.94 -11.46 -2.36
C THR A 254 19.43 -11.30 -0.92
N GLU A 255 19.64 -10.14 -0.28
CA GLU A 255 19.37 -9.96 1.15
C GLU A 255 17.86 -9.89 1.47
N LEU A 256 17.06 -9.24 0.61
CA LEU A 256 15.60 -9.17 0.82
C LEU A 256 14.90 -10.52 0.66
N SER A 257 15.47 -11.43 -0.14
CA SER A 257 14.90 -12.77 -0.32
C SER A 257 14.77 -13.55 0.99
N LYS A 258 15.59 -13.20 2.01
CA LYS A 258 15.57 -13.85 3.33
C LYS A 258 14.33 -13.49 4.15
N PHE A 259 13.77 -12.29 3.94
CA PHE A 259 12.61 -11.78 4.70
C PHE A 259 11.28 -12.27 4.14
N ILE A 260 11.29 -12.81 2.92
CA ILE A 260 10.08 -13.01 2.12
C ILE A 260 9.93 -14.50 1.81
N LYS A 261 9.86 -15.30 2.89
CA LYS A 261 9.72 -16.75 2.82
C LYS A 261 8.28 -17.15 2.46
N GLY A 262 8.14 -18.17 1.63
CA GLY A 262 6.84 -18.74 1.26
C GLY A 262 6.07 -17.99 0.15
N ASP A 263 6.68 -16.97 -0.46
CA ASP A 263 6.06 -16.22 -1.55
C ASP A 263 6.29 -16.82 -2.94
N CYS A 264 5.47 -16.39 -3.89
CA CYS A 264 5.73 -16.67 -5.30
C CYS A 264 7.00 -15.90 -5.69
N PHE A 265 8.05 -16.62 -6.08
CA PHE A 265 9.30 -16.04 -6.56
C PHE A 265 9.43 -16.25 -8.06
N LEU A 266 9.62 -15.17 -8.80
CA LEU A 266 9.84 -15.16 -10.24
C LEU A 266 11.23 -14.58 -10.52
N ASP A 267 12.16 -15.45 -10.90
CA ASP A 267 13.49 -15.07 -11.36
C ASP A 267 13.50 -14.92 -12.88
N LEU A 268 13.95 -13.75 -13.34
CA LEU A 268 14.05 -13.39 -14.75
C LEU A 268 15.53 -13.36 -15.21
N THR A 269 16.49 -13.80 -14.39
CA THR A 269 17.89 -13.89 -14.79
C THR A 269 18.13 -15.03 -15.80
N PRO A 270 18.86 -14.78 -16.90
CA PRO A 270 19.16 -15.82 -17.89
C PRO A 270 19.98 -16.96 -17.27
N GLY A 271 19.45 -18.19 -17.31
CA GLY A 271 20.19 -19.42 -16.93
C GLY A 271 19.74 -20.10 -15.62
N VAL A 272 18.91 -19.44 -14.80
CA VAL A 272 18.25 -20.10 -13.67
C VAL A 272 17.01 -20.79 -14.21
N ARG A 273 17.09 -22.11 -14.42
CA ARG A 273 15.91 -22.93 -14.73
C ARG A 273 14.91 -22.74 -13.60
N THR A 274 13.77 -22.12 -13.90
CA THR A 274 12.60 -22.19 -13.04
C THR A 274 12.31 -23.67 -12.81
N GLY A 275 12.45 -24.13 -11.57
CA GLY A 275 12.36 -25.54 -11.20
C GLY A 275 10.99 -26.09 -11.58
N ILE A 276 10.94 -26.77 -12.72
CA ILE A 276 9.88 -27.72 -13.06
C ILE A 276 10.50 -29.10 -12.85
N GLU A 277 10.44 -29.61 -11.62
CA GLU A 277 10.50 -31.05 -11.42
C GLU A 277 9.11 -31.59 -11.74
N PHE A 278 8.94 -32.09 -12.96
CA PHE A 278 7.90 -33.09 -13.21
C PHE A 278 8.36 -34.36 -12.50
N SER A 279 7.80 -34.63 -11.32
CA SER A 279 7.87 -35.98 -10.75
C SER A 279 7.14 -36.93 -11.70
N SER A 280 7.93 -37.63 -12.51
CA SER A 280 7.49 -38.78 -13.29
C SER A 280 7.89 -40.02 -12.50
N SER A 281 6.92 -40.64 -11.82
CA SER A 281 6.84 -42.08 -11.49
C SER A 281 5.53 -42.33 -10.75
#